data_AF-A0A9C7QAH1-F1
#
_entry.id   AF-A0A9C7QAH1-F1
#
_cell.length_a   1.000
_cell.length_b   1.000
_cell.length_c   1.000
_cell.angle_alpha   90.00
_cell.angle_beta   90.00
_cell.angle_gamma   90.00
#
_symmetry.space_group_name_H-M   'P 1'
#
loop_
_entity.id
_entity.type
_entity.pdbx_description
1 polymer ?
#
loop_
_entity_poly.entity_id
_entity_poly.type
_entity_poly.pdbx_seq_one_letter_code
_entity_poly.pdbx_strand_id
1 'polypeptide(L)'
;MPDTDKRETLKLLSLGAVALSGVGAGVVAGNDDTDSDSDSGSDAEQQPPTELFSTGVLTGENEVPPNESDGRGVAVFQWTTDSELEYGLLAFGLDAPVTKAHIHTGESGENGPHVVNLIDGSGTEEQYLFGTSVVATGTISDDDLVGPYEGSSIDDLATEMTAGKTYVNVHSKAYPDGEIRDQIYPVGAVDVGFETTIDAGRDEEASALPSLDVNISGTECR
;
A
#
# COMPACT_ATOMS: atom_id res chain seq x y z
N MET A 1 22.89 27.90 -9.98
CA MET A 1 22.10 27.86 -8.72
C MET A 1 20.97 26.87 -8.99
N PRO A 2 20.85 25.75 -8.26
CA PRO A 2 19.79 24.79 -8.55
C PRO A 2 18.44 25.40 -8.17
N ASP A 3 17.48 25.22 -9.07
CA ASP A 3 16.17 25.86 -9.13
C ASP A 3 15.33 25.60 -7.86
N THR A 4 14.68 26.65 -7.37
CA THR A 4 13.93 26.63 -6.10
C THR A 4 12.66 25.77 -6.23
N ASP A 5 12.15 25.63 -7.46
CA ASP A 5 10.96 24.83 -7.78
C ASP A 5 11.20 23.32 -7.54
N LYS A 6 12.44 22.83 -7.59
CA LYS A 6 12.77 21.41 -7.31
C LYS A 6 12.68 21.03 -5.83
N ARG A 7 12.60 22.02 -4.92
CA ARG A 7 12.46 21.78 -3.47
C ARG A 7 11.00 21.63 -3.04
N GLU A 8 10.05 22.04 -3.86
CA GLU A 8 8.62 21.90 -3.57
C GLU A 8 8.13 20.48 -3.92
N THR A 9 8.65 19.87 -4.99
CA THR A 9 8.38 18.45 -5.34
C THR A 9 8.84 17.48 -4.25
N LEU A 10 9.94 17.78 -3.55
CA LEU A 10 10.42 16.96 -2.42
C LEU A 10 9.60 17.13 -1.14
N LYS A 11 8.76 18.16 -1.03
CA LYS A 11 7.83 18.33 0.10
C LYS A 11 6.55 17.51 -0.07
N LEU A 12 6.16 17.14 -1.29
CA LEU A 12 5.03 16.21 -1.50
C LEU A 12 5.32 14.80 -0.97
N LEU A 13 6.59 14.42 -0.84
CA LEU A 13 7.01 13.15 -0.24
C LEU A 13 6.72 13.03 1.27
N SER A 14 6.25 14.09 1.96
CA SER A 14 5.75 13.96 3.34
C SER A 14 4.28 13.57 3.45
N LEU A 15 3.53 13.48 2.35
CA LEU A 15 2.14 13.04 2.38
C LEU A 15 1.96 11.56 1.97
N GLY A 16 2.84 10.99 1.14
CA GLY A 16 2.72 9.59 0.69
C GLY A 16 3.31 8.52 1.63
N ALA A 17 3.86 8.90 2.79
CA ALA A 17 4.48 7.96 3.75
C ALA A 17 4.16 8.28 5.23
N VAL A 18 3.18 9.16 5.50
CA VAL A 18 2.76 9.49 6.87
C VAL A 18 1.24 9.34 6.99
N ALA A 19 0.79 8.08 7.08
CA ALA A 19 -0.48 7.73 7.70
C ALA A 19 -0.30 6.49 8.58
N LEU A 20 0.68 6.52 9.49
CA LEU A 20 0.77 5.59 10.63
C LEU A 20 0.24 6.29 11.89
N SER A 21 -1.05 6.63 11.87
CA SER A 21 -1.74 7.22 13.03
C SER A 21 -3.17 6.70 13.09
N GLY A 22 -3.31 5.41 13.36
CA GLY A 22 -4.57 4.77 13.74
C GLY A 22 -4.51 4.23 15.16
N VAL A 23 -4.05 5.03 16.14
CA VAL A 23 -4.15 4.63 17.56
C VAL A 23 -5.59 4.87 18.00
N GLY A 24 -6.43 3.85 17.88
CA GLY A 24 -7.70 3.78 18.61
C GLY A 24 -7.41 3.49 20.08
N ALA A 25 -7.22 4.54 20.88
CA ALA A 25 -7.12 4.41 22.33
C ALA A 25 -8.49 4.08 22.93
N GLY A 26 -8.80 2.80 23.07
CA GLY A 26 -9.91 2.32 23.91
C GLY A 26 -9.46 2.19 25.36
N VAL A 27 -9.68 3.22 26.18
CA VAL A 27 -9.54 3.11 27.64
C VAL A 27 -10.73 2.30 28.16
N VAL A 28 -10.51 1.06 28.61
CA VAL A 28 -11.47 0.35 29.47
C VAL A 28 -11.14 0.65 30.94
N ALA A 29 -11.80 1.67 31.49
CA ALA A 29 -11.81 1.89 32.93
C ALA A 29 -12.90 0.99 33.53
N GLY A 30 -12.50 -0.18 34.02
CA GLY A 30 -13.38 -1.03 34.82
C GLY A 30 -13.54 -0.45 36.21
N ASN A 31 -14.73 0.06 36.52
CA ASN A 31 -15.21 0.14 37.90
C ASN A 31 -16.53 -0.64 37.96
N ASP A 32 -16.49 -1.76 38.69
CA ASP A 32 -17.66 -2.52 39.10
C ASP A 32 -18.55 -1.68 40.04
N ASP A 33 -19.86 -1.84 39.82
CA ASP A 33 -21.00 -1.73 40.75
C ASP A 33 -22.09 -0.78 40.25
N THR A 34 -23.13 -1.32 39.58
CA THR A 34 -24.56 -1.18 39.95
C THR A 34 -25.51 -1.78 38.89
N ASP A 35 -26.57 -2.41 39.38
CA ASP A 35 -27.63 -3.13 38.67
C ASP A 35 -28.45 -2.29 37.65
N SER A 36 -29.11 -3.02 36.75
CA SER A 36 -30.41 -2.78 36.08
C SER A 36 -30.48 -2.16 34.68
N ASP A 37 -31.15 -2.95 33.82
CA ASP A 37 -32.01 -2.62 32.67
C ASP A 37 -31.45 -1.97 31.39
N SER A 38 -31.46 -2.79 30.34
CA SER A 38 -31.77 -2.49 28.94
C SER A 38 -31.33 -1.15 28.34
N ASP A 39 -30.31 -1.18 27.47
CA ASP A 39 -30.39 -0.43 26.21
C ASP A 39 -29.48 -1.03 25.14
N SER A 40 -30.05 -1.15 23.95
CA SER A 40 -29.41 -1.40 22.66
C SER A 40 -28.25 -0.43 22.41
N GLY A 41 -27.03 -0.95 22.22
CA GLY A 41 -25.85 -0.13 21.97
C GLY A 41 -24.89 -0.77 20.98
N SER A 42 -24.99 -0.30 19.73
CA SER A 42 -23.97 -0.27 18.67
C SER A 42 -23.08 -1.50 18.52
N ASP A 43 -23.38 -2.31 17.50
CA ASP A 43 -22.32 -2.81 16.63
C ASP A 43 -21.51 -1.58 16.19
N ALA A 44 -20.40 -1.33 16.89
CA ALA A 44 -19.32 -0.57 16.32
C ALA A 44 -18.88 -1.43 15.13
N GLU A 45 -19.38 -1.09 13.94
CA GLU A 45 -18.77 -1.50 12.69
C GLU A 45 -17.30 -1.18 12.85
N GLN A 46 -16.51 -2.23 13.12
CA GLN A 46 -15.06 -2.13 13.05
C GLN A 46 -14.81 -1.67 11.62
N GLN A 47 -14.44 -0.40 11.48
CA GLN A 47 -13.96 0.13 10.21
C GLN A 47 -12.96 -0.92 9.69
N PRO A 48 -13.16 -1.48 8.49
CA PRO A 48 -12.26 -2.51 8.00
C PRO A 48 -10.84 -1.98 8.14
N PRO A 49 -9.87 -2.80 8.58
CA PRO A 49 -8.48 -2.39 8.58
C PRO A 49 -8.23 -1.82 7.18
N THR A 50 -7.67 -0.60 7.10
CA THR A 50 -7.33 0.01 5.82
C THR A 50 -6.31 -0.92 5.16
N GLU A 51 -6.78 -1.87 4.34
CA GLU A 51 -5.92 -2.88 3.76
C GLU A 51 -4.92 -2.16 2.87
N LEU A 52 -3.66 -2.25 3.29
CA LEU A 52 -2.53 -1.67 2.58
C LEU A 52 -1.94 -2.80 1.73
N PHE A 53 -1.69 -2.53 0.46
CA PHE A 53 -0.97 -3.42 -0.43
C PHE A 53 0.35 -2.79 -0.84
N SER A 54 1.35 -3.62 -1.11
CA SER A 54 2.60 -3.16 -1.67
C SER A 54 3.23 -4.24 -2.53
N THR A 55 4.03 -3.82 -3.50
CA THR A 55 4.92 -4.74 -4.20
C THR A 55 6.13 -5.11 -3.34
N GLY A 56 6.83 -6.17 -3.72
CA GLY A 56 8.25 -6.25 -3.41
C GLY A 56 9.05 -5.18 -4.18
N VAL A 57 10.31 -5.49 -4.50
CA VAL A 57 11.13 -4.60 -5.33
C VAL A 57 10.90 -4.98 -6.79
N LEU A 58 10.37 -4.04 -7.57
CA LEU A 58 10.28 -4.22 -9.02
C LEU A 58 11.68 -4.37 -9.62
N THR A 59 11.92 -5.45 -10.35
CA THR A 59 13.21 -5.72 -11.01
C THR A 59 13.01 -6.33 -12.40
N GLY A 60 14.04 -6.24 -13.25
CA GLY A 60 14.08 -6.92 -14.54
C GLY A 60 14.20 -8.44 -14.42
N GLU A 61 14.77 -8.94 -13.32
CA GLU A 61 14.87 -10.38 -13.03
C GLU A 61 13.50 -11.03 -12.81
N ASN A 62 12.55 -10.24 -12.31
CA ASN A 62 11.19 -10.70 -12.07
C ASN A 62 10.35 -10.77 -13.35
N GLU A 63 10.75 -10.10 -14.45
CA GLU A 63 10.03 -10.15 -15.74
C GLU A 63 9.87 -11.57 -16.27
N VAL A 64 8.89 -11.77 -17.15
CA VAL A 64 8.68 -13.06 -17.82
C VAL A 64 8.65 -12.87 -19.34
N PRO A 65 9.73 -13.23 -20.06
CA PRO A 65 11.02 -13.71 -19.54
C PRO A 65 11.83 -12.60 -18.84
N PRO A 66 12.77 -12.95 -17.94
CA PRO A 66 13.65 -11.98 -17.28
C PRO A 66 14.48 -11.16 -18.27
N ASN A 67 14.77 -9.91 -17.92
CA ASN A 67 15.64 -9.02 -18.69
C ASN A 67 16.86 -8.54 -17.87
N GLU A 68 17.76 -7.77 -18.50
CA GLU A 68 19.03 -7.33 -17.90
C GLU A 68 18.98 -5.92 -17.26
N SER A 69 17.79 -5.32 -17.11
CA SER A 69 17.66 -3.97 -16.54
C SER A 69 18.10 -3.90 -15.07
N ASP A 70 18.92 -2.90 -14.76
CA ASP A 70 19.28 -2.53 -13.39
C ASP A 70 18.23 -1.62 -12.71
N GLY A 71 17.11 -1.34 -13.40
CA GLY A 71 16.01 -0.56 -12.89
C GLY A 71 15.41 -1.15 -11.62
N ARG A 72 14.91 -0.27 -10.74
CA ARG A 72 14.24 -0.66 -9.49
C ARG A 72 12.99 0.16 -9.26
N GLY A 73 12.04 -0.39 -8.54
CA GLY A 73 10.85 0.35 -8.11
C GLY A 73 10.12 -0.27 -6.93
N VAL A 74 9.14 0.46 -6.44
CA VAL A 74 8.16 0.00 -5.44
C VAL A 74 6.82 0.67 -5.73
N ALA A 75 5.73 -0.06 -5.52
CA ALA A 75 4.38 0.51 -5.49
C ALA A 75 3.69 0.20 -4.16
N VAL A 76 2.85 1.13 -3.73
CA VAL A 76 1.97 1.01 -2.56
C VAL A 76 0.55 1.40 -2.95
N PHE A 77 -0.43 0.73 -2.36
CA PHE A 77 -1.85 0.96 -2.59
C PHE A 77 -2.59 0.94 -1.27
N GLN A 78 -3.45 1.91 -1.01
CA GLN A 78 -4.22 2.00 0.22
C GLN A 78 -5.67 2.31 -0.10
N TRP A 79 -6.58 1.59 0.58
CA TRP A 79 -8.00 1.94 0.52
C TRP A 79 -8.29 3.33 1.08
N THR A 80 -9.10 4.09 0.35
CA THR A 80 -9.70 5.33 0.80
C THR A 80 -11.03 5.06 1.51
N THR A 81 -11.59 6.08 2.17
CA THR A 81 -12.94 5.98 2.75
C THR A 81 -14.04 5.93 1.70
N ASP A 82 -13.73 6.30 0.45
CA ASP A 82 -14.68 6.36 -0.67
C ASP A 82 -14.69 5.05 -1.48
N SER A 83 -14.10 3.97 -0.95
CA SER A 83 -13.98 2.67 -1.62
C SER A 83 -13.18 2.72 -2.92
N GLU A 84 -12.08 3.47 -2.90
CA GLU A 84 -11.11 3.56 -4.00
C GLU A 84 -9.72 3.18 -3.49
N LEU A 85 -8.78 2.90 -4.39
CA LEU A 85 -7.37 2.69 -4.03
C LEU A 85 -6.54 3.93 -4.39
N GLU A 86 -5.99 4.60 -3.38
CA GLU A 86 -4.91 5.57 -3.62
C GLU A 86 -3.59 4.80 -3.81
N TYR A 87 -2.80 5.20 -4.80
CA TYR A 87 -1.52 4.55 -5.08
C TYR A 87 -0.35 5.54 -5.16
N GLY A 88 0.83 5.02 -4.85
CA GLY A 88 2.10 5.64 -5.14
C GLY A 88 3.05 4.64 -5.79
N LEU A 89 3.64 5.02 -6.91
CA LEU A 89 4.66 4.28 -7.64
C LEU A 89 5.94 5.11 -7.70
N LEU A 90 7.06 4.54 -7.28
CA LEU A 90 8.39 5.09 -7.48
C LEU A 90 9.20 4.08 -8.31
N ALA A 91 9.75 4.52 -9.45
CA ALA A 91 10.74 3.73 -10.18
C ALA A 91 11.92 4.60 -10.63
N PHE A 92 13.11 4.01 -10.65
CA PHE A 92 14.36 4.71 -10.93
C PHE A 92 15.42 3.78 -11.49
N GLY A 93 16.44 4.38 -12.13
CA GLY A 93 17.55 3.63 -12.69
C GLY A 93 17.16 2.82 -13.94
N LEU A 94 16.08 3.19 -14.61
CA LEU A 94 15.66 2.53 -15.85
C LEU A 94 16.63 2.86 -16.98
N ASP A 95 16.67 2.01 -18.00
CA ASP A 95 17.59 2.12 -19.13
C ASP A 95 17.14 3.15 -20.18
N ALA A 96 15.86 3.53 -20.14
CA ALA A 96 15.29 4.57 -20.99
C ALA A 96 14.09 5.25 -20.31
N PRO A 97 13.60 6.37 -20.86
CA PRO A 97 12.42 7.03 -20.31
C PRO A 97 11.21 6.09 -20.23
N VAL A 98 10.48 6.19 -19.11
CA VAL A 98 9.23 5.47 -18.86
C VAL A 98 8.21 5.85 -19.92
N THR A 99 7.47 4.86 -20.38
CA THR A 99 6.39 5.06 -21.35
C THR A 99 5.04 4.70 -20.76
N LYS A 100 4.96 3.65 -19.92
CA LYS A 100 3.72 3.16 -19.31
C LYS A 100 4.01 2.44 -18.01
N ALA A 101 2.99 2.30 -17.17
CA ALA A 101 3.00 1.41 -16.03
C ALA A 101 1.58 0.91 -15.80
N HIS A 102 1.44 -0.36 -15.46
CA HIS A 102 0.13 -0.97 -15.31
C HIS A 102 0.08 -1.90 -14.09
N ILE A 103 -1.13 -2.15 -13.60
CA ILE A 103 -1.43 -3.36 -12.83
C ILE A 103 -1.90 -4.43 -13.81
N HIS A 104 -1.37 -5.64 -13.68
CA HIS A 104 -1.80 -6.83 -14.40
C HIS A 104 -2.38 -7.85 -13.44
N THR A 105 -3.19 -8.76 -13.98
CA THR A 105 -3.57 -10.01 -13.29
C THR A 105 -2.71 -11.16 -13.80
N GLY A 106 -2.26 -12.04 -12.91
CA GLY A 106 -1.43 -13.20 -13.21
C GLY A 106 -0.65 -13.67 -11.98
N GLU A 107 -0.53 -14.99 -11.82
CA GLU A 107 0.26 -15.59 -10.74
C GLU A 107 1.76 -15.27 -10.89
N SER A 108 2.52 -15.48 -9.82
CA SER A 108 3.98 -15.33 -9.87
C SER A 108 4.60 -16.22 -10.95
N GLY A 109 5.40 -15.62 -11.83
CA GLY A 109 6.01 -16.30 -12.97
C GLY A 109 5.13 -16.41 -14.22
N GLU A 110 3.90 -15.86 -14.20
CA GLU A 110 3.00 -15.85 -15.35
C GLU A 110 2.79 -14.42 -15.88
N ASN A 111 2.40 -14.31 -17.15
CA ASN A 111 1.95 -13.06 -17.75
C ASN A 111 0.43 -13.09 -17.87
N GLY A 112 -0.21 -11.95 -17.64
CA GLY A 112 -1.62 -11.79 -17.95
C GLY A 112 -1.97 -10.37 -18.40
N PRO A 113 -3.26 -10.10 -18.63
CA PRO A 113 -3.72 -8.83 -19.16
C PRO A 113 -3.52 -7.70 -18.13
N HIS A 114 -3.26 -6.49 -18.62
CA HIS A 114 -3.33 -5.31 -17.76
C HIS A 114 -4.79 -5.00 -17.45
N VAL A 115 -5.02 -4.55 -16.23
CA VAL A 115 -6.36 -4.28 -15.66
C VAL A 115 -6.48 -2.85 -15.12
N VAL A 116 -5.36 -2.14 -14.92
CA VAL A 116 -5.33 -0.72 -14.56
C VAL A 116 -4.16 -0.03 -15.25
N ASN A 117 -4.37 1.20 -15.72
CA ASN A 117 -3.30 2.07 -16.21
C ASN A 117 -2.83 3.02 -15.11
N LEU A 118 -1.63 2.80 -14.57
CA LEU A 118 -1.01 3.71 -13.60
C LEU A 118 -0.33 4.89 -14.31
N ILE A 119 0.27 4.61 -15.47
CA ILE A 119 0.85 5.60 -16.37
C ILE A 119 0.46 5.20 -17.80
N ASP A 120 -0.18 6.10 -18.53
CA ASP A 120 -0.71 5.87 -19.88
C ASP A 120 0.17 6.48 -21.00
N GLY A 121 1.34 7.02 -20.66
CA GLY A 121 2.25 7.69 -21.57
C GLY A 121 1.84 9.12 -21.94
N SER A 122 0.72 9.61 -21.39
CA SER A 122 0.29 11.01 -21.45
C SER A 122 0.73 11.82 -20.23
N GLY A 123 1.47 11.19 -19.31
CA GLY A 123 1.64 11.65 -17.93
C GLY A 123 1.86 13.16 -17.78
N THR A 124 1.14 13.72 -16.81
CA THR A 124 1.25 15.13 -16.44
C THR A 124 2.66 15.43 -15.92
N GLU A 125 3.08 16.70 -15.94
CA GLU A 125 4.40 17.10 -15.41
C GLU A 125 4.63 16.68 -13.95
N GLU A 126 3.57 16.38 -13.20
CA GLU A 126 3.61 15.87 -11.83
C GLU A 126 4.09 14.41 -11.71
N GLN A 127 3.96 13.59 -12.77
CA GLN A 127 4.31 12.17 -12.74
C GLN A 127 5.79 11.88 -13.05
N TYR A 128 6.48 12.80 -13.72
CA TYR A 128 7.85 12.57 -14.17
C TYR A 128 8.84 13.34 -13.31
N LEU A 129 9.63 12.61 -12.53
CA LEU A 129 10.70 13.23 -11.76
C LEU A 129 11.78 13.77 -12.70
N PHE A 130 12.59 12.93 -13.34
CA PHE A 130 13.63 13.33 -14.32
C PHE A 130 14.16 12.10 -15.07
N GLY A 131 14.37 12.20 -16.39
CA GLY A 131 15.16 11.21 -17.16
C GLY A 131 14.56 9.80 -17.20
N THR A 132 15.23 8.86 -16.52
CA THR A 132 14.84 7.43 -16.44
C THR A 132 14.26 7.04 -15.07
N SER A 133 13.66 8.03 -14.39
CA SER A 133 12.97 7.85 -13.10
C SER A 133 11.60 8.51 -13.12
N VAL A 134 10.65 7.93 -12.38
CA VAL A 134 9.25 8.34 -12.34
C VAL A 134 8.69 8.25 -10.92
N VAL A 135 7.81 9.18 -10.55
CA VAL A 135 6.94 9.07 -9.38
C VAL A 135 5.52 9.34 -9.83
N ALA A 136 4.68 8.32 -9.81
CA ALA A 136 3.27 8.46 -10.14
C ALA A 136 2.43 8.25 -8.89
N THR A 137 1.42 9.10 -8.73
CA THR A 137 0.39 8.95 -7.70
C THR A 137 -0.97 9.13 -8.35
N GLY A 138 -1.98 8.50 -7.78
CA GLY A 138 -3.35 8.66 -8.24
C GLY A 138 -4.32 7.84 -7.43
N THR A 139 -5.57 7.86 -7.87
CA THR A 139 -6.65 7.07 -7.30
C THR A 139 -7.17 6.13 -8.37
N ILE A 140 -7.55 4.92 -7.98
CA ILE A 140 -8.11 3.88 -8.84
C ILE A 140 -9.51 3.57 -8.32
N SER A 141 -10.49 3.78 -9.20
CA SER A 141 -11.90 3.47 -9.00
C SER A 141 -12.38 2.39 -9.96
N ASP A 142 -13.64 1.99 -9.87
CA ASP A 142 -14.29 1.07 -10.83
C ASP A 142 -14.14 1.53 -12.29
N ASP A 143 -14.18 2.85 -12.54
CA ASP A 143 -14.10 3.44 -13.88
C ASP A 143 -12.69 3.34 -14.50
N ASP A 144 -11.66 3.11 -13.69
CA ASP A 144 -10.27 2.96 -14.13
C ASP A 144 -9.91 1.52 -14.51
N LEU A 145 -10.82 0.57 -14.23
CA LEU A 145 -10.64 -0.83 -14.57
C LEU A 145 -10.81 -1.06 -16.07
N VAL A 146 -9.85 -1.78 -16.65
CA VAL A 146 -9.80 -2.08 -18.09
C VAL A 146 -9.62 -3.57 -18.35
N GLY A 147 -9.75 -3.95 -19.62
CA GLY A 147 -9.54 -5.33 -20.05
C GLY A 147 -10.59 -6.25 -19.43
N PRO A 148 -10.21 -7.41 -18.85
CA PRO A 148 -11.17 -8.34 -18.29
C PRO A 148 -11.90 -7.84 -17.04
N TYR A 149 -11.45 -6.73 -16.44
CA TYR A 149 -12.09 -6.08 -15.29
C TYR A 149 -12.92 -4.86 -15.68
N GLU A 150 -13.01 -4.51 -16.97
CA GLU A 150 -13.82 -3.37 -17.43
C GLU A 150 -15.28 -3.52 -16.98
N GLY A 151 -15.78 -2.53 -16.23
CA GLY A 151 -17.13 -2.52 -15.64
C GLY A 151 -17.35 -3.47 -14.46
N SER A 152 -16.27 -4.03 -13.90
CA SER A 152 -16.28 -4.77 -12.63
C SER A 152 -16.08 -3.82 -11.44
N SER A 153 -16.08 -4.36 -10.22
CA SER A 153 -15.79 -3.56 -9.03
C SER A 153 -14.30 -3.60 -8.67
N ILE A 154 -13.79 -2.51 -8.11
CA ILE A 154 -12.45 -2.41 -7.54
C ILE A 154 -12.22 -3.44 -6.41
N ASP A 155 -13.29 -3.87 -5.73
CA ASP A 155 -13.26 -4.96 -4.75
C ASP A 155 -12.83 -6.30 -5.39
N ASP A 156 -13.21 -6.55 -6.65
CA ASP A 156 -12.79 -7.75 -7.37
C ASP A 156 -11.29 -7.72 -7.64
N LEU A 157 -10.74 -6.54 -7.98
CA LEU A 157 -9.29 -6.36 -8.14
C LEU A 157 -8.57 -6.55 -6.80
N ALA A 158 -9.08 -5.96 -5.72
CA ALA A 158 -8.49 -6.09 -4.39
C ALA A 158 -8.51 -7.53 -3.87
N THR A 159 -9.52 -8.32 -4.24
CA THR A 159 -9.57 -9.76 -3.97
C THR A 159 -8.39 -10.48 -4.63
N GLU A 160 -8.06 -10.16 -5.88
CA GLU A 160 -6.89 -10.74 -6.56
C GLU A 160 -5.55 -10.20 -6.01
N MET A 161 -5.49 -8.93 -5.59
CA MET A 161 -4.32 -8.38 -4.87
C MET A 161 -4.08 -9.12 -3.56
N THR A 162 -5.14 -9.41 -2.80
CA THR A 162 -5.06 -10.20 -1.57
C THR A 162 -4.62 -11.64 -1.84
N ALA A 163 -5.04 -12.21 -2.97
CA ALA A 163 -4.63 -13.54 -3.40
C ALA A 163 -3.20 -13.61 -3.97
N GLY A 164 -2.50 -12.48 -4.11
CA GLY A 164 -1.15 -12.43 -4.72
C GLY A 164 -1.16 -12.79 -6.21
N LYS A 165 -2.24 -12.42 -6.91
CA LYS A 165 -2.47 -12.71 -8.34
C LYS A 165 -2.44 -11.45 -9.19
N THR A 166 -1.82 -10.40 -8.71
CA THR A 166 -1.65 -9.15 -9.43
C THR A 166 -0.22 -8.66 -9.30
N TYR A 167 0.26 -7.96 -10.32
CA TYR A 167 1.60 -7.40 -10.33
C TYR A 167 1.61 -6.02 -10.96
N VAL A 168 2.56 -5.19 -10.54
CA VAL A 168 2.88 -3.94 -11.22
C VAL A 168 3.96 -4.22 -12.25
N ASN A 169 3.79 -3.69 -13.46
CA ASN A 169 4.80 -3.74 -14.51
C ASN A 169 5.04 -2.33 -15.06
N VAL A 170 6.31 -1.93 -15.16
CA VAL A 170 6.73 -0.63 -15.68
C VAL A 170 7.46 -0.83 -16.99
N HIS A 171 7.08 -0.05 -18.00
CA HIS A 171 7.60 -0.12 -19.36
C HIS A 171 8.41 1.12 -19.70
N SER A 172 9.49 0.94 -20.45
CA SER A 172 10.28 2.05 -20.99
C SER A 172 10.44 1.93 -22.49
N LYS A 173 11.08 2.94 -23.09
CA LYS A 173 11.44 2.90 -24.50
C LYS A 173 12.44 1.78 -24.85
N ALA A 174 13.27 1.35 -23.89
CA ALA A 174 14.23 0.26 -24.09
C ALA A 174 13.56 -1.12 -23.96
N TYR A 175 12.62 -1.25 -23.02
CA TYR A 175 11.85 -2.47 -22.79
C TYR A 175 10.35 -2.20 -22.93
N PRO A 176 9.82 -2.18 -24.16
CA PRO A 176 8.42 -1.85 -24.42
C PRO A 176 7.44 -2.90 -23.87
N ASP A 177 7.89 -4.16 -23.77
CA ASP A 177 7.07 -5.27 -23.25
C ASP A 177 7.10 -5.38 -21.71
N GLY A 178 7.99 -4.63 -21.04
CA GLY A 178 8.17 -4.66 -19.59
C GLY A 178 9.65 -4.51 -19.21
N GLU A 179 9.98 -3.50 -18.41
CA GLU A 179 11.35 -3.31 -17.89
C GLU A 179 11.51 -3.89 -16.49
N ILE A 180 10.59 -3.60 -15.58
CA ILE A 180 10.62 -4.09 -14.20
C ILE A 180 9.21 -4.47 -13.73
N ARG A 181 9.12 -5.56 -12.96
CA ARG A 181 7.88 -6.00 -12.31
C ARG A 181 8.09 -6.57 -10.93
N ASP A 182 7.02 -6.58 -10.15
CA ASP A 182 6.87 -7.46 -8.99
C ASP A 182 5.39 -7.64 -8.65
N GLN A 183 5.09 -8.73 -7.98
CA GLN A 183 3.76 -9.06 -7.46
C GLN A 183 3.36 -8.09 -6.35
N ILE A 184 2.05 -7.88 -6.22
CA ILE A 184 1.42 -7.09 -5.19
C ILE A 184 0.95 -8.03 -4.08
N TYR A 185 1.20 -7.62 -2.83
CA TYR A 185 0.83 -8.39 -1.65
C TYR A 185 0.15 -7.51 -0.61
N PRO A 186 -0.75 -8.07 0.21
CA PRO A 186 -1.23 -7.38 1.41
C PRO A 186 -0.06 -7.15 2.37
N VAL A 187 0.06 -5.92 2.85
CA VAL A 187 0.99 -5.57 3.92
C VAL A 187 0.31 -5.94 5.22
N GLY A 188 0.87 -6.93 5.93
CA GLY A 188 0.35 -7.33 7.23
C GLY A 188 0.22 -6.13 8.17
N ALA A 189 -0.93 -5.99 8.83
CA ALA A 189 -1.10 -5.04 9.91
C ALA A 189 -0.06 -5.34 10.99
N VAL A 190 0.74 -4.34 11.36
CA VAL A 190 1.57 -4.45 12.56
C VAL A 190 0.64 -4.25 13.75
N ASP A 191 0.30 -5.35 14.43
CA ASP A 191 -0.47 -5.29 15.67
C ASP A 191 0.47 -4.86 16.80
N VAL A 192 0.35 -3.59 17.22
CA VAL A 192 1.13 -3.04 18.31
C VAL A 192 0.27 -3.04 19.57
N GLY A 193 0.41 -4.10 20.36
CA GLY A 193 -0.26 -4.22 21.65
C GLY A 193 0.47 -3.40 22.72
N PHE A 194 -0.26 -2.53 23.41
CA PHE A 194 0.19 -1.95 24.69
C PHE A 194 -0.58 -2.63 25.81
N GLU A 195 0.02 -3.63 26.45
CA GLU A 195 -0.52 -4.19 27.70
C GLU A 195 -0.01 -3.38 28.89
N THR A 196 -0.93 -2.76 29.64
CA THR A 196 -0.61 -2.15 30.94
C THR A 196 -1.07 -3.08 32.04
N THR A 197 -0.12 -3.73 32.72
CA THR A 197 -0.43 -4.47 33.95
C THR A 197 -0.35 -3.50 35.12
N ILE A 198 -1.50 -3.13 35.69
CA ILE A 198 -1.56 -2.34 36.93
C ILE A 198 -1.65 -3.34 38.10
N ASP A 199 -0.52 -3.65 38.73
CA ASP A 199 -0.52 -4.40 40.00
C ASP A 199 -0.83 -3.42 41.14
N ALA A 200 -2.10 -3.36 41.54
CA ALA A 200 -2.52 -2.61 42.73
C ALA A 200 -2.15 -3.41 43.98
N GLY A 201 -0.87 -3.41 44.32
CA GLY A 201 -0.40 -3.87 45.62
C GLY A 201 -1.12 -3.13 46.73
N ARG A 202 -1.80 -3.87 47.62
CA ARG A 202 -2.21 -3.33 48.92
C ARG A 202 -0.92 -2.91 49.63
N ASP A 203 -0.77 -1.60 49.81
CA ASP A 203 0.28 -0.89 50.55
C ASP A 203 1.43 -0.35 49.66
N GLU A 204 1.31 0.95 49.35
CA GLU A 204 2.32 1.92 48.92
C GLU A 204 2.97 1.75 47.51
N GLU A 205 2.66 2.71 46.63
CA GLU A 205 3.23 2.99 45.29
C GLU A 205 2.89 1.96 44.17
N ALA A 206 1.80 2.23 43.44
CA ALA A 206 1.49 1.53 42.19
C ALA A 206 2.60 1.77 41.16
N SER A 207 3.40 0.74 40.86
CA SER A 207 4.38 0.78 39.78
C SER A 207 3.80 0.10 38.55
N ALA A 208 3.36 0.90 37.58
CA ALA A 208 2.99 0.42 36.26
C ALA A 208 4.26 0.34 35.40
N LEU A 209 4.64 -0.85 34.95
CA LEU A 209 5.63 -1.02 33.90
C LEU A 209 4.90 -1.27 32.59
N PRO A 210 4.89 -0.33 31.64
CA PRO A 210 4.37 -0.61 30.31
C PRO A 210 5.33 -1.60 29.61
N SER A 211 4.80 -2.73 29.12
CA SER A 211 5.47 -3.54 28.11
C SER A 211 4.95 -3.15 26.73
N LEU A 212 5.85 -3.18 25.74
CA LEU A 212 5.51 -3.01 24.34
C LEU A 212 5.67 -4.37 23.68
N ASP A 213 4.56 -4.96 23.25
CA ASP A 213 4.54 -6.21 22.49
C ASP A 213 4.27 -5.88 21.03
N VAL A 214 5.27 -6.08 20.18
CA VAL A 214 5.16 -5.89 18.73
C VAL A 214 4.91 -7.26 18.11
N ASN A 215 3.69 -7.48 17.62
CA ASN A 215 3.33 -8.70 16.90
C ASN A 215 3.24 -8.39 15.41
N ILE A 216 4.21 -8.87 14.64
CA ILE A 216 4.18 -8.76 13.18
C ILE A 216 3.47 -10.01 12.67
N SER A 217 2.14 -9.94 12.48
CA SER A 217 1.42 -11.00 11.78
C SER A 217 1.52 -10.77 10.27
N GLY A 218 2.71 -11.02 9.72
CA GLY A 218 2.94 -11.08 8.28
C GLY A 218 3.42 -12.48 7.93
N THR A 219 2.68 -13.17 7.08
CA THR A 219 3.05 -14.48 6.53
C THR A 219 4.50 -14.44 6.06
N GLU A 220 5.30 -15.41 6.51
CA GLU A 220 6.70 -15.56 6.10
C GLU A 220 6.78 -15.53 4.56
N CYS A 221 7.39 -14.47 4.02
CA CYS A 221 7.73 -14.39 2.61
C CYS A 221 8.81 -15.45 2.35
N ARG A 222 8.47 -16.49 1.58
CA ARG A 222 9.34 -17.64 1.31
C ARG A 222 9.74 -17.71 -0.15
#